data_AF-A0A536LIM0-F1
#
_entry.id   AF-A0A536LIM0-F1
#
_cell.length_a   1.000
_cell.length_b   1.000
_cell.length_c   1.000
_cell.angle_alpha   90.00
_cell.angle_beta   90.00
_cell.angle_gamma   90.00
#
_symmetry.space_group_name_H-M   'P 1'
#
loop_
_entity.id
_entity.type
_entity.pdbx_description
1 polymer ?
#
loop_
_entity_poly.entity_id
_entity_poly.type
_entity_poly.pdbx_seq_one_letter_code
_entity_poly.pdbx_strand_id
1 'polypeptide(L)'
;MANRGRPRHPDILTPREWEVLELLRSGASNAQIAERLSITERTVKFHVSEILSKLGVGSREEAARIALPERRRWWAAWPLWARIAGAATMAAAAAGLALLAWGVVRTGGPTDAQQPPSAPKQGLILTSAENPVP
;
A
#
# COMPACT_ATOMS: atom_id res chain seq x y z
N MET A 1 31.90 -20.33 9.08
CA MET A 1 31.11 -20.93 7.98
C MET A 1 29.75 -20.26 7.97
N ALA A 2 29.42 -19.50 6.91
CA ALA A 2 28.17 -18.77 6.84
C ALA A 2 26.98 -19.74 6.85
N ASN A 3 26.10 -19.60 7.84
CA ASN A 3 24.87 -20.37 7.97
C ASN A 3 23.93 -20.04 6.80
N ARG A 4 24.11 -20.71 5.66
CA ARG A 4 23.17 -20.70 4.54
C ARG A 4 21.97 -21.59 4.88
N GLY A 5 21.27 -21.27 5.96
CA GLY A 5 19.99 -21.87 6.31
C GLY A 5 18.86 -20.98 5.79
N ARG A 6 17.86 -21.56 5.13
CA ARG A 6 16.57 -20.88 4.91
C ARG A 6 16.11 -20.29 6.25
N PRO A 7 15.68 -19.01 6.32
CA PRO A 7 15.19 -18.43 7.57
C PRO A 7 14.16 -19.36 8.22
N ARG A 8 14.20 -19.50 9.55
CA ARG A 8 13.19 -20.29 10.27
C ARG A 8 11.81 -19.75 9.88
N HIS A 9 11.01 -20.56 9.19
CA HIS A 9 9.66 -20.16 8.83
C HIS A 9 8.83 -20.09 10.13
N PRO A 10 7.98 -19.07 10.32
CA PRO A 10 7.20 -18.93 11.55
C PRO A 10 6.14 -20.03 11.70
N ASP A 11 5.81 -20.75 10.62
CA ASP A 11 4.90 -21.90 10.62
C ASP A 11 5.66 -23.23 10.71
N ILE A 12 4.97 -24.26 11.24
CA ILE A 12 5.48 -25.65 11.37
C ILE A 12 5.91 -26.22 10.01
N LEU A 13 5.14 -25.93 8.96
CA LEU A 13 5.40 -26.35 7.59
C LEU A 13 5.74 -25.15 6.71
N THR A 14 6.61 -25.35 5.74
CA THR A 14 6.90 -24.35 4.70
C THR A 14 5.70 -24.16 3.77
N PRO A 15 5.62 -23.06 2.98
CA PRO A 15 4.47 -22.82 2.11
C PRO A 15 4.21 -23.97 1.12
N ARG A 16 5.28 -24.55 0.57
CA ARG A 16 5.17 -25.67 -0.37
C ARG A 16 4.70 -26.96 0.30
N GLU A 17 5.12 -27.20 1.54
CA GLU A 17 4.67 -28.34 2.33
C GLU A 17 3.20 -28.22 2.71
N TRP A 18 2.71 -27.00 2.98
CA TRP A 18 1.28 -26.73 3.16
C TRP A 18 0.46 -27.05 1.91
N GLU A 19 0.93 -26.64 0.72
CA GLU A 19 0.26 -26.98 -0.55
C GLU A 19 0.16 -28.49 -0.75
N VAL A 20 1.24 -29.23 -0.48
CA VAL A 20 1.24 -30.70 -0.58
C VAL A 20 0.30 -31.32 0.46
N LEU A 21 0.32 -30.84 1.71
CA LEU A 21 -0.57 -31.34 2.76
C LEU A 21 -2.05 -31.15 2.41
N GLU A 22 -2.41 -30.01 1.82
CA GLU A 22 -3.79 -29.73 1.42
C GLU A 22 -4.27 -30.67 0.31
N LEU A 23 -3.38 -30.99 -0.64
CA LEU A 23 -3.69 -31.99 -1.65
C LEU A 23 -3.78 -33.41 -1.06
N LEU A 24 -2.94 -33.76 -0.08
CA LEU A 24 -3.08 -35.02 0.66
C LEU A 24 -4.43 -35.13 1.38
N ARG A 25 -4.88 -34.05 2.02
CA ARG A 25 -6.22 -33.97 2.66
C ARG A 25 -7.35 -34.20 1.68
N SER A 26 -7.20 -33.72 0.44
CA SER A 26 -8.16 -33.99 -0.64
C SER A 26 -8.12 -35.42 -1.20
N GLY A 27 -7.22 -36.28 -0.70
CA GLY A 27 -7.05 -37.65 -1.15
C GLY A 27 -6.19 -37.82 -2.41
N ALA A 28 -5.45 -36.79 -2.83
CA ALA A 28 -4.66 -36.84 -4.07
C ALA A 28 -3.47 -37.82 -3.97
N SER A 29 -3.22 -38.56 -5.06
CA SER A 29 -2.04 -39.41 -5.20
C SER A 29 -0.76 -38.59 -5.45
N ASN A 30 0.42 -39.18 -5.25
CA ASN A 30 1.67 -38.46 -5.47
C ASN A 30 1.83 -38.00 -6.93
N ALA A 31 1.33 -38.79 -7.89
CA ALA A 31 1.30 -38.43 -9.31
C ALA A 31 0.39 -37.22 -9.57
N GLN A 32 -0.81 -37.20 -8.97
CA GLN A 32 -1.73 -36.07 -9.09
C GLN A 32 -1.18 -34.80 -8.43
N ILE A 33 -0.49 -34.95 -7.30
CA ILE A 33 0.18 -33.81 -6.62
C ILE A 33 1.32 -33.27 -7.49
N ALA A 34 2.11 -34.17 -8.08
CA ALA A 34 3.21 -33.83 -8.99
C ALA A 34 2.70 -33.02 -10.19
N GLU A 35 1.61 -33.47 -10.80
CA GLU A 35 0.94 -32.78 -11.91
C GLU A 35 0.42 -31.39 -11.49
N ARG A 36 -0.38 -31.31 -10.43
CA ARG A 36 -1.00 -30.06 -9.95
C ARG A 36 0.03 -29.00 -9.54
N LEU A 37 1.17 -29.43 -9.00
CA LEU A 37 2.22 -28.54 -8.54
C LEU A 37 3.36 -28.36 -9.57
N SER A 38 3.27 -29.02 -10.73
CA SER A 38 4.29 -29.03 -11.79
C SER A 38 5.70 -29.40 -11.27
N ILE A 39 5.79 -30.48 -10.50
CA ILE A 39 7.04 -31.03 -9.95
C ILE A 39 7.12 -32.54 -10.18
N THR A 40 8.26 -33.16 -9.90
CA THR A 40 8.39 -34.61 -10.05
C THR A 40 7.77 -35.37 -8.88
N GLU A 41 7.31 -36.61 -9.11
CA GLU A 41 6.85 -37.50 -8.04
C GLU A 41 7.91 -37.73 -6.96
N ARG A 42 9.20 -37.76 -7.35
CA ARG A 42 10.31 -37.87 -6.40
C ARG A 42 10.34 -36.67 -5.45
N THR A 43 10.13 -35.47 -5.98
CA THR A 43 10.03 -34.24 -5.17
C THR A 43 8.81 -34.27 -4.25
N VAL A 44 7.67 -34.80 -4.73
CA VAL A 44 6.50 -34.99 -3.87
C VAL A 44 6.79 -35.95 -2.72
N LYS A 45 7.39 -37.11 -3.00
CA LYS A 45 7.78 -38.08 -1.95
C LYS A 45 8.70 -37.46 -0.90
N PHE A 46 9.64 -36.62 -1.34
CA PHE A 46 10.50 -35.86 -0.43
C PHE A 46 9.69 -34.90 0.46
N HIS A 47 8.79 -34.09 -0.13
CA HIS A 47 7.92 -33.20 0.66
C HIS A 47 7.02 -33.96 1.63
N VAL A 48 6.45 -35.09 1.22
CA VAL A 48 5.63 -35.94 2.12
C VAL A 48 6.48 -36.42 3.29
N SER A 49 7.69 -36.93 3.06
CA SER A 49 8.59 -37.37 4.14
C SER A 49 8.92 -36.25 5.12
N GLU A 50 9.20 -35.04 4.63
CA GLU A 50 9.45 -33.87 5.48
C GLU A 50 8.22 -33.46 6.27
N ILE A 51 7.01 -33.53 5.68
CA ILE A 51 5.75 -33.27 6.37
C ILE A 51 5.53 -34.29 7.50
N LEU A 52 5.67 -35.59 7.21
CA LEU A 52 5.50 -36.64 8.22
C LEU A 52 6.46 -36.43 9.40
N SER A 53 7.72 -36.13 9.09
CA SER A 53 8.76 -35.82 10.09
C SER A 53 8.40 -34.60 10.94
N LYS A 54 7.99 -33.49 10.32
CA LYS A 54 7.64 -32.23 11.01
C LYS A 54 6.37 -32.33 11.83
N LEU A 55 5.42 -33.16 11.41
CA LEU A 55 4.16 -33.39 12.12
C LEU A 55 4.25 -34.53 13.14
N GLY A 56 5.33 -35.31 13.13
CA GLY A 56 5.53 -36.44 14.05
C GLY A 56 4.57 -37.61 13.79
N VAL A 57 4.12 -37.80 12.55
CA VAL A 57 3.14 -38.82 12.16
C VAL A 57 3.77 -39.89 11.28
N GLY A 58 3.25 -41.13 11.36
CA GLY A 58 3.86 -42.29 10.70
C GLY A 58 3.35 -42.56 9.29
N SER A 59 2.22 -41.97 8.91
CA SER A 59 1.55 -42.28 7.63
C SER A 59 0.95 -41.05 6.96
N ARG A 60 0.80 -41.11 5.63
CA ARG A 60 0.14 -40.06 4.85
C ARG A 60 -1.34 -39.92 5.25
N GLU A 61 -1.98 -41.01 5.65
CA GLU A 61 -3.38 -41.04 6.08
C GLU A 61 -3.55 -40.33 7.43
N GLU A 62 -2.59 -40.53 8.34
CA GLU A 62 -2.54 -39.81 9.61
C GLU A 62 -2.28 -38.32 9.39
N ALA A 63 -1.33 -37.97 8.52
CA ALA A 63 -1.09 -36.59 8.12
C ALA A 63 -2.31 -35.93 7.47
N ALA A 64 -3.09 -36.67 6.66
CA ALA A 64 -4.29 -36.14 6.04
C ALA A 64 -5.42 -35.87 7.06
N ARG A 65 -5.45 -36.59 8.19
CA ARG A 65 -6.48 -36.39 9.23
C ARG A 65 -6.11 -35.35 10.29
N ILE A 66 -4.84 -34.96 10.37
CA ILE A 66 -4.39 -34.04 11.42
C ILE A 66 -4.98 -32.63 11.21
N ALA A 67 -5.72 -32.16 12.20
CA ALA A 67 -6.22 -30.79 12.26
C ALA A 67 -5.10 -29.89 12.78
N LEU A 68 -4.48 -29.12 11.89
CA LEU A 68 -3.48 -28.11 12.26
C LEU A 68 -4.18 -26.75 12.38
N PRO A 69 -3.80 -25.91 13.37
CA PRO A 69 -4.26 -24.53 13.41
C PRO A 69 -3.93 -23.86 12.07
N GLU A 70 -4.93 -23.22 11.49
CA GLU A 70 -4.85 -22.65 10.14
C GLU A 70 -3.62 -21.76 10.03
N ARG A 71 -2.86 -21.93 8.94
CA ARG A 71 -1.65 -21.18 8.63
C ARG A 71 -1.85 -19.72 8.99
N ARG A 72 -1.07 -19.19 9.92
CA ARG A 72 -1.16 -17.78 10.33
C ARG A 72 -0.68 -16.97 9.13
N ARG A 73 -1.61 -16.61 8.23
CA ARG A 73 -1.40 -15.69 7.13
C ARG A 73 -1.01 -14.37 7.78
N TRP A 74 0.28 -14.17 8.02
CA TRP A 74 0.82 -12.98 8.68
C TRP A 74 0.37 -11.67 7.99
N TRP A 75 0.01 -11.75 6.71
CA TRP A 75 -0.62 -10.70 5.91
C TRP A 75 -2.15 -10.57 6.09
N ALA A 76 -2.86 -11.63 6.52
CA ALA A 76 -4.26 -11.57 6.96
C ALA A 76 -4.40 -11.22 8.44
N ALA A 77 -3.31 -11.40 9.22
CA ALA A 77 -3.17 -10.87 10.57
C ALA A 77 -2.90 -9.36 10.59
N TRP A 78 -2.89 -8.71 9.42
CA TRP A 78 -2.82 -7.26 9.35
C TRP A 78 -4.20 -6.67 9.65
N PRO A 79 -4.33 -5.85 10.70
CA PRO A 79 -5.62 -5.28 11.10
C PRO A 79 -6.16 -4.34 10.03
N LEU A 80 -7.50 -4.23 9.95
CA LEU A 80 -8.22 -3.45 8.94
C LEU A 80 -7.68 -2.01 8.78
N TRP A 81 -7.19 -1.41 9.87
CA TRP A 81 -6.59 -0.07 9.86
C TRP A 81 -5.33 0.03 8.99
N ALA A 82 -4.51 -1.02 8.88
CA ALA A 82 -3.32 -1.02 8.01
C ALA A 82 -3.70 -1.06 6.52
N ARG A 83 -4.85 -1.65 6.19
CA ARG A 83 -5.41 -1.71 4.83
C ARG A 83 -6.00 -0.37 4.40
N ILE A 84 -6.61 0.36 5.33
CA ILE A 84 -7.18 1.69 5.09
C ILE A 84 -6.08 2.76 5.04
N ALA A 85 -5.05 2.65 5.90
CA ALA A 85 -3.95 3.62 5.94
C ALA A 85 -3.22 3.74 4.60
N GLY A 86 -3.02 2.64 3.85
CA GLY A 86 -2.43 2.68 2.50
C GLY A 86 -3.29 3.36 1.44
N ALA A 87 -4.62 3.34 1.58
CA ALA A 87 -5.54 4.06 0.69
C ALA A 87 -5.62 5.56 1.04
N ALA A 88 -5.54 5.91 2.33
CA ALA A 88 -5.60 7.28 2.80
C ALA A 88 -4.39 8.13 2.34
N THR A 89 -3.20 7.53 2.22
CA THR A 89 -1.99 8.23 1.74
C THR A 89 -2.10 8.71 0.28
N MET A 90 -2.82 7.97 -0.59
CA MET A 90 -3.00 8.39 -1.98
C MET A 90 -4.04 9.51 -2.13
N ALA A 91 -5.09 9.54 -1.31
CA ALA A 91 -6.13 10.57 -1.38
C ALA A 91 -5.64 11.95 -0.89
N ALA A 92 -4.80 11.98 0.17
CA ALA A 92 -4.25 13.22 0.71
C ALA A 92 -3.31 13.94 -0.26
N ALA A 93 -2.53 13.20 -1.06
CA ALA A 93 -1.63 13.77 -2.07
C ALA A 93 -2.39 14.46 -3.22
N ALA A 94 -3.52 13.89 -3.67
CA ALA A 94 -4.34 14.48 -4.72
C ALA A 94 -5.07 15.76 -4.27
N ALA A 95 -5.61 15.77 -3.04
CA ALA A 95 -6.28 16.95 -2.48
C ALA A 95 -5.31 18.11 -2.21
N GLY A 96 -4.10 17.81 -1.74
CA GLY A 96 -3.05 18.81 -1.52
C GLY A 96 -2.61 19.50 -2.81
N LEU A 97 -2.41 18.74 -3.89
CA LEU A 97 -2.06 19.30 -5.21
C LEU A 97 -3.20 20.14 -5.82
N ALA A 98 -4.45 19.72 -5.64
CA ALA A 98 -5.61 20.48 -6.11
C ALA A 98 -5.75 21.84 -5.41
N LEU A 99 -5.49 21.91 -4.10
CA LEU A 99 -5.49 23.17 -3.35
C LEU A 99 -4.35 24.10 -3.75
N LEU A 100 -3.15 23.56 -3.98
CA LEU A 100 -2.00 24.35 -4.47
C LEU A 100 -2.25 24.92 -5.87
N ALA A 101 -2.83 24.13 -6.78
CA ALA A 101 -3.17 24.57 -8.13
C ALA A 101 -4.24 25.68 -8.13
N TRP A 102 -5.26 25.58 -7.26
CA TRP A 102 -6.31 26.59 -7.13
C TRP A 102 -5.79 27.90 -6.53
N GLY A 103 -4.86 27.85 -5.57
CA GLY A 103 -4.26 29.03 -4.96
C GLY A 103 -3.48 29.92 -5.94
N VAL A 104 -2.69 29.31 -6.83
CA VAL A 104 -1.85 30.02 -7.82
C VAL A 104 -2.67 30.78 -8.86
N VAL A 105 -3.82 30.25 -9.28
CA VAL A 105 -4.70 30.91 -10.26
C VAL A 105 -5.38 32.15 -9.70
N ARG A 106 -5.52 32.27 -8.37
CA ARG A 106 -6.25 33.38 -7.74
C ARG A 106 -5.40 34.62 -7.47
N THR A 107 -4.08 34.52 -7.49
CA THR A 107 -3.16 35.64 -7.15
C THR A 107 -2.62 36.39 -8.37
N GLY A 108 -3.05 36.05 -9.59
CA GLY A 108 -2.58 36.67 -10.83
C GLY A 108 -3.46 37.80 -11.38
N GLY A 109 -3.95 38.72 -10.53
CA GLY A 109 -4.68 39.91 -10.99
C GLY A 109 -3.71 41.08 -11.22
N PRO A 110 -3.37 41.45 -12.47
CA PRO A 110 -2.56 42.64 -12.74
C PRO A 110 -3.30 43.91 -12.29
N THR A 111 -2.64 44.68 -11.43
CA THR A 111 -3.00 46.05 -11.06
C THR A 111 -2.79 46.96 -12.27
N ASP A 112 -3.75 46.96 -13.18
CA ASP A 112 -3.88 48.00 -14.21
C ASP A 112 -5.28 48.63 -14.07
N ALA A 113 -5.48 49.33 -12.96
CA ALA A 113 -6.59 50.26 -12.81
C ALA A 113 -6.19 51.60 -13.43
N GLN A 114 -6.46 51.67 -14.73
CA GLN A 114 -6.55 52.84 -15.58
C GLN A 114 -7.30 54.01 -14.90
N GLN A 115 -6.59 55.06 -14.48
CA GLN A 115 -7.18 56.38 -14.24
C GLN A 115 -6.73 57.30 -15.38
N PRO A 116 -7.57 57.59 -16.39
CA PRO A 116 -7.21 58.58 -17.41
C PRO A 116 -7.26 60.01 -16.83
N PRO A 117 -6.38 60.92 -17.28
CA PRO A 117 -6.31 62.29 -16.80
C PRO A 117 -7.52 63.11 -17.26
N SER A 118 -8.36 63.56 -16.33
CA SER A 118 -9.37 64.59 -16.61
C SER A 118 -8.71 65.96 -16.75
N ALA A 119 -8.79 66.51 -17.95
CA ALA A 119 -8.29 67.81 -18.39
C ALA A 119 -8.88 69.02 -17.60
N PRO A 120 -8.27 70.23 -17.70
CA PRO A 120 -8.36 71.28 -16.69
C PRO A 120 -9.66 72.10 -16.77
N LYS A 121 -10.31 72.33 -15.63
CA LYS A 121 -11.32 73.38 -15.49
C LYS A 121 -10.64 74.70 -15.12
N GLN A 122 -10.36 75.50 -16.14
CA GLN A 122 -10.01 76.91 -15.98
C GLN A 122 -11.27 77.71 -15.58
N GLY A 123 -11.07 78.66 -14.67
CA GLY A 123 -11.87 79.90 -14.61
C GLY A 123 -12.95 79.96 -13.53
N LEU A 124 -12.61 80.55 -12.38
CA LEU A 124 -13.25 81.76 -11.80
C LEU A 124 -12.50 82.11 -10.49
N ILE A 125 -11.42 82.89 -10.55
CA ILE A 125 -11.30 84.34 -10.29
C ILE A 125 -11.94 84.83 -8.97
N LEU A 126 -11.14 85.66 -8.27
CA LEU A 126 -11.44 86.67 -7.24
C LEU A 126 -11.08 86.22 -5.82
N THR A 127 -9.84 86.51 -5.38
CA THR A 127 -9.41 87.76 -4.73
C THR A 127 -9.92 87.88 -3.30
N SER A 128 -9.02 87.74 -2.34
CA SER A 128 -9.04 88.43 -1.04
C SER A 128 -7.71 88.09 -0.36
N ALA A 129 -6.76 89.01 -0.41
CA ALA A 129 -6.42 89.88 0.72
C ALA A 129 -5.64 89.10 1.79
N GLU A 130 -4.31 89.22 1.75
CA GLU A 130 -3.55 90.11 2.66
C GLU A 130 -3.28 89.47 4.02
N ASN A 131 -2.00 89.16 4.27
CA ASN A 131 -1.29 89.69 5.45
C ASN A 131 0.23 89.42 5.36
N PRO A 132 1.09 90.43 5.57
CA PRO A 132 2.53 90.24 5.72
C PRO A 132 2.90 89.92 7.19
N VAL A 133 3.96 89.12 7.37
CA VAL A 133 4.56 88.78 8.68
C VAL A 133 5.79 89.69 8.89
N PRO A 134 6.03 90.22 10.10
CA PRO A 134 7.30 90.88 10.44
C PRO A 134 8.45 89.88 10.67
#